data_AF-A0A9E4QHL5-F1
#
_entry.id   AF-A0A9E4QHL5-F1
#
_cell.length_a   1.000
_cell.length_b   1.000
_cell.length_c   1.000
_cell.angle_alpha   90.00
_cell.angle_beta   90.00
_cell.angle_gamma   90.00
#
_symmetry.space_group_name_H-M   'P 1'
#
loop_
_entity.id
_entity.type
_entity.pdbx_description
1 polymer ?
#
loop_
_entity_poly.entity_id
_entity_poly.type
_entity_poly.pdbx_seq_one_letter_code
_entity_poly.pdbx_strand_id
1 'polypeptide(L)' 'MSEHSGQPWESFASLAQLPDDQIDLARAALLIASTEYPGLDVDHQLGVLDALAAGAAYRLGGDREPMSSVNALSE' A
#
# COMPACT_ATOMS: atom_id res chain seq x y z
N MET A 1 -32.56 1.04 1.88
CA MET A 1 -31.54 2.08 2.07
C MET A 1 -30.32 1.38 2.60
N SER A 2 -29.25 1.34 1.81
CA SER A 2 -28.07 0.50 2.07
C SER A 2 -27.14 1.23 3.05
N GLU A 3 -27.11 0.75 4.29
CA GLU A 3 -26.27 1.28 5.38
C GLU A 3 -24.98 0.45 5.53
N HIS A 4 -24.05 0.51 4.57
CA HIS A 4 -22.75 -0.19 4.68
C HIS A 4 -21.51 0.72 4.45
N SER A 5 -21.68 2.03 4.33
CA SER A 5 -20.62 2.96 3.89
C SER A 5 -19.68 3.50 4.99
N GLY A 6 -19.75 3.01 6.24
CA GLY A 6 -19.02 3.60 7.38
C GLY A 6 -17.66 2.97 7.71
N GLN A 7 -17.51 1.66 7.50
CA GLN A 7 -16.38 0.88 8.04
C GLN A 7 -15.00 1.28 7.49
N PRO A 8 -14.82 1.49 6.17
CA PRO A 8 -13.49 1.83 5.62
C PRO A 8 -13.08 3.26 5.95
N TRP A 9 -14.05 4.18 5.98
CA TRP A 9 -13.81 5.59 6.23
C TRP A 9 -13.43 5.87 7.68
N GLU A 10 -14.09 5.23 8.66
CA GLU A 10 -13.70 5.33 10.08
C GLU A 10 -12.29 4.79 10.33
N SER A 11 -11.94 3.69 9.67
CA SER A 11 -10.60 3.11 9.74
C SER A 11 -9.54 4.06 9.17
N PHE A 12 -9.83 4.66 8.01
CA PHE A 12 -8.95 5.66 7.40
C PHE A 12 -8.82 6.92 8.27
N ALA A 13 -9.93 7.46 8.78
CA ALA A 13 -9.93 8.64 9.63
C ALA A 13 -9.17 8.43 10.95
N SER A 14 -9.13 7.19 11.45
CA SER A 14 -8.32 6.82 12.61
C SER A 14 -6.83 6.82 12.29
N LEU A 15 -6.44 6.29 11.12
CA LEU A 15 -5.04 6.32 10.65
C LEU A 15 -4.56 7.75 10.38
N ALA A 16 -5.39 8.59 9.77
CA ALA A 16 -5.04 9.98 9.43
C ALA A 16 -4.86 10.90 10.63
N GLN A 17 -5.26 10.48 11.84
CA GLN A 17 -5.03 11.22 13.08
C GLN A 17 -3.68 10.88 13.75
N LEU A 18 -2.97 9.86 13.25
CA LEU A 18 -1.64 9.53 13.72
C LEU A 18 -0.63 10.58 13.22
N PRO A 19 0.48 10.80 13.94
CA PRO A 19 1.62 11.55 13.40
C PRO A 19 2.12 10.94 12.09
N ASP A 20 2.58 11.78 11.16
CA ASP A 20 2.96 11.39 9.79
C ASP A 20 3.86 10.15 9.69
N ASP A 21 4.80 9.99 10.65
CA ASP A 21 5.74 8.88 10.70
C ASP A 21 5.12 7.54 11.15
N GLN A 22 3.91 7.59 11.69
CA GLN A 22 3.14 6.43 12.16
C GLN A 22 1.98 6.09 11.23
N ILE A 23 1.73 6.88 10.19
CA ILE A 23 0.70 6.59 9.19
C ILE A 23 1.21 5.47 8.27
N ASP A 24 0.55 4.31 8.33
CA ASP A 24 0.70 3.30 7.29
C ASP A 24 -0.01 3.78 6.01
N LEU A 25 0.77 4.43 5.15
CA LEU A 25 0.29 5.03 3.90
C LEU A 25 -0.29 3.99 2.95
N ALA A 26 0.30 2.79 2.88
CA ALA A 26 -0.17 1.73 1.99
C ALA A 26 -1.57 1.27 2.41
N ARG A 27 -1.77 1.04 3.71
CA ARG A 27 -3.08 0.66 4.26
C ARG A 27 -4.11 1.78 4.09
N ALA A 28 -3.73 3.03 4.35
CA ALA A 28 -4.60 4.18 4.18
C ALA A 28 -5.07 4.35 2.73
N ALA A 29 -4.18 4.20 1.75
CA ALA A 29 -4.50 4.27 0.33
C ALA A 29 -5.47 3.15 -0.10
N LEU A 30 -5.27 1.92 0.38
CA LEU A 30 -6.14 0.79 0.07
C LEU A 30 -7.54 0.92 0.71
N LEU A 31 -7.63 1.50 1.90
CA LEU A 31 -8.92 1.83 2.53
C LEU A 31 -9.71 2.84 1.69
N ILE A 32 -9.05 3.86 1.14
CA ILE A 32 -9.69 4.79 0.19
C ILE A 32 -10.15 4.03 -1.06
N ALA A 33 -9.29 3.22 -1.66
CA ALA A 33 -9.63 2.45 -2.86
C ALA A 33 -10.82 1.49 -2.63
N SER A 34 -10.96 0.90 -1.44
CA SER A 34 -12.08 0.01 -1.12
C SER A 34 -13.47 0.67 -1.22
N THR A 35 -13.52 2.01 -1.16
CA THR A 35 -14.78 2.77 -1.35
C THR A 35 -15.27 2.74 -2.81
N GLU A 36 -14.34 2.69 -3.77
CA GLU A 36 -14.62 2.56 -5.20
C GLU A 36 -14.65 1.09 -5.65
N TYR A 37 -13.92 0.21 -4.96
CA TYR A 37 -13.82 -1.22 -5.24
C TYR A 37 -14.27 -2.05 -4.02
N PRO A 38 -15.58 -2.34 -3.84
CA PRO A 38 -16.10 -3.02 -2.66
C PRO A 38 -15.61 -4.46 -2.45
N GLY A 39 -15.05 -5.08 -3.49
CA GLY A 39 -14.45 -6.42 -3.42
C GLY A 39 -12.94 -6.42 -3.18
N LEU A 40 -12.34 -5.26 -2.93
CA LEU A 40 -10.91 -5.12 -2.66
C LEU A 40 -10.58 -5.66 -1.27
N ASP A 41 -9.81 -6.74 -1.22
CA ASP A 41 -9.24 -7.26 0.02
C ASP A 41 -7.95 -6.50 0.35
N VAL A 42 -8.02 -5.62 1.35
CA VAL A 42 -6.92 -4.74 1.76
C VAL A 42 -5.69 -5.54 2.21
N ASP A 43 -5.87 -6.60 3.00
CA ASP A 43 -4.75 -7.36 3.54
C ASP A 43 -4.09 -8.21 2.44
N HIS A 44 -4.88 -8.74 1.50
CA HIS A 44 -4.33 -9.40 0.31
C HIS A 44 -3.50 -8.44 -0.55
N GLN A 45 -4.01 -7.22 -0.81
CA GLN A 45 -3.28 -6.23 -1.62
C GLN A 45 -2.00 -5.73 -0.94
N LEU A 46 -2.00 -5.57 0.39
CA LEU A 46 -0.77 -5.30 1.14
C LEU A 46 0.25 -6.42 0.94
N GLY A 47 -0.16 -7.68 1.01
CA GLY A 47 0.73 -8.82 0.76
C GLY A 47 1.30 -8.84 -0.67
N VAL A 48 0.52 -8.41 -1.67
CA VAL A 48 1.02 -8.24 -3.05
C VAL A 48 2.08 -7.14 -3.12
N LEU A 49 1.84 -6.00 -2.47
CA LEU A 49 2.82 -4.91 -2.40
C LEU A 49 4.12 -5.34 -1.72
N ASP A 50 4.05 -6.09 -0.61
CA ASP A 50 5.23 -6.62 0.08
C ASP A 50 6.01 -7.60 -0.80
N ALA A 51 5.33 -8.46 -1.54
CA ALA A 51 5.97 -9.39 -2.48
C ALA A 51 6.70 -8.64 -3.61
N LEU A 52 6.08 -7.58 -4.13
CA LEU A 52 6.69 -6.71 -5.15
C LEU A 52 7.91 -5.97 -4.59
N ALA A 53 7.80 -5.41 -3.38
CA ALA A 53 8.90 -4.74 -2.71
C ALA A 53 10.07 -5.69 -2.43
N ALA A 54 9.79 -6.92 -1.98
CA ALA A 54 10.80 -7.95 -1.78
C ALA A 54 11.48 -8.36 -3.10
N GLY A 55 10.70 -8.53 -4.18
CA GLY A 55 11.22 -8.82 -5.51
C GLY A 55 12.11 -7.69 -6.04
N ALA A 56 11.69 -6.44 -5.87
CA ALA A 56 12.50 -5.28 -6.23
C ALA A 56 13.79 -5.22 -5.39
N ALA A 57 13.70 -5.36 -4.07
CA ALA A 57 14.85 -5.34 -3.17
C ALA A 57 15.87 -6.43 -3.50
N TYR A 58 15.41 -7.62 -3.90
CA TYR A 58 16.27 -8.71 -4.34
C TYR A 58 17.02 -8.35 -5.64
N ARG A 59 16.34 -7.75 -6.62
CA ARG A 59 16.94 -7.36 -7.91
C ARG A 59 17.89 -6.16 -7.78
N LEU A 60 17.62 -5.25 -6.86
CA LEU A 60 18.45 -4.11 -6.49
C LEU A 60 19.70 -4.47 -5.67
N GLY A 61 19.94 -5.76 -5.41
CA GLY A 61 20.84 -6.27 -4.37
C GLY A 61 22.15 -5.50 -4.19
N GLY A 62 22.41 -5.04 -2.96
CA GLY A 62 23.70 -4.58 -2.43
C GLY A 62 24.33 -3.32 -3.04
N ASP A 63 24.21 -3.14 -4.34
CA ASP A 63 24.84 -2.09 -5.12
C ASP A 63 23.80 -1.01 -5.42
N ARG A 64 23.67 -0.11 -4.45
CA ARG A 64 22.81 1.08 -4.54
C ARG A 64 23.44 2.13 -5.45
N GLU A 65 23.91 1.74 -6.63
CA GLU A 65 24.23 2.68 -7.71
C GLU A 65 22.89 3.14 -8.34
N PRO A 66 22.58 4.44 -8.31
CA PRO A 66 21.29 4.98 -8.75
C PRO A 66 20.91 4.61 -10.19
N MET A 67 21.89 4.38 -11.07
CA MET A 67 21.64 3.99 -12.46
C MET A 67 21.25 2.51 -12.62
N SER A 68 21.83 1.60 -11.83
CA SER A 68 21.45 0.16 -11.86
C SER A 68 20.03 -0.06 -11.33
N SER A 69 19.60 0.81 -10.41
CA SER A 69 18.31 0.73 -9.73
C SER A 69 17.10 0.91 -10.66
N VAL A 70 17.22 1.80 -11.65
CA VAL A 70 16.12 2.11 -12.60
C VAL A 70 15.98 1.00 -13.64
N ASN A 71 17.09 0.41 -14.07
CA ASN A 71 17.09 -0.66 -15.08
C ASN A 71 16.48 -1.97 -14.53
N ALA A 72 16.77 -2.31 -13.27
CA ALA A 72 16.24 -3.52 -12.62
C ALA A 72 14.72 -3.48 -12.35
N LEU A 73 14.11 -2.29 -12.36
CA LEU A 73 12.66 -2.09 -12.17
C LEU A 73 11.86 -2.19 -13.49
N SER A 74 12.56 -2.09 -14.63
CA SER A 74 11.94 -1.99 -15.97
C SER A 74 11.88 -3.34 -16.72
N GLU A 75 12.45 -4.41 -16.14
CA GLU A 75 12.29 -5.80 -16.59
C GLU A 75 11.39 -6.60 -15.65
#